data_AF-T1AQY1-F1
#
_entry.id   AF-T1AQY1-F1
#
_cell.length_a   1.000
_cell.length_b   1.000
_cell.length_c   1.000
_cell.angle_alpha   90.00
_cell.angle_beta   90.00
_cell.angle_gamma   90.00
#
_symmetry.space_group_name_H-M   'P 1'
#
loop_
_entity.id
_entity.type
_entity.pdbx_description
1 polymer ?
#
loop_
_entity_poly.entity_id
_entity_poly.type
_entity_poly.pdbx_seq_one_letter_code
_entity_poly.pdbx_strand_id
1 'polypeptide(L)' 'VYIGTSSEPARANANEVSEFRHIRPEQLDQAMDSQPGKFTPWFRMEWERIRKQYWPHVESFIKHRQIS' A
#
# COMPACT_ATOMS: atom_id res chain seq x y z
N VAL A 1 10.46 7.52 1.66
CA VAL A 1 9.28 6.68 1.94
C VAL A 1 9.08 6.63 3.44
N TYR A 2 7.86 6.88 3.91
CA TYR A 2 7.49 6.66 5.32
C TYR A 2 6.52 5.47 5.38
N ILE A 3 6.71 4.59 6.36
CA ILE A 3 5.89 3.40 6.56
C ILE A 3 5.28 3.50 7.96
N GLY A 4 3.97 3.32 8.05
CA GLY A 4 3.23 3.34 9.31
C GLY A 4 2.24 2.19 9.38
N THR A 5 1.79 1.88 10.60
CA THR A 5 0.73 0.89 10.82
C THR A 5 -0.33 1.46 11.76
N SER A 6 -1.59 1.08 11.58
CA SER A 6 -2.70 1.44 12.46
C SER A 6 -3.61 0.24 12.67
N SER A 7 -4.04 0.00 13.92
CA SER A 7 -5.11 -0.95 14.26
C SER A 7 -6.49 -0.30 14.21
N GLU A 8 -6.55 1.02 14.16
CA GLU A 8 -7.79 1.76 14.06
C GLU A 8 -8.38 1.63 12.65
N PRO A 9 -9.72 1.51 12.53
CA PRO A 9 -10.39 1.62 11.25
C PRO A 9 -10.01 2.92 10.55
N ALA A 10 -9.64 2.82 9.26
CA ALA A 10 -9.38 4.01 8.47
C ALA A 10 -10.65 4.87 8.35
N ARG A 11 -10.49 6.18 8.57
CA ARG A 11 -11.57 7.17 8.45
C ARG A 11 -11.08 8.26 7.52
N ALA A 12 -11.74 8.40 6.38
CA ALA A 12 -11.36 9.36 5.36
C ALA A 12 -12.30 10.56 5.35
N ASN A 13 -11.76 11.75 5.06
CA ASN A 13 -12.56 12.93 4.80
C ASN A 13 -13.21 12.82 3.40
N ALA A 14 -14.55 12.78 3.34
CA ALA A 14 -15.28 12.56 2.10
C ALA A 14 -15.08 13.67 1.04
N ASN A 15 -14.65 14.87 1.46
CA ASN A 15 -14.32 15.96 0.54
C ASN A 15 -12.95 15.76 -0.14
N GLU A 16 -12.10 14.89 0.39
CA GLU A 16 -10.73 14.66 -0.09
C GLU A 16 -10.55 13.27 -0.70
N VAL A 17 -11.26 12.27 -0.17
CA VAL A 17 -11.14 10.86 -0.56
C VAL A 17 -12.54 10.28 -0.76
N SER A 18 -12.85 9.89 -1.99
CA SER A 18 -14.14 9.28 -2.33
C SER A 18 -14.28 7.86 -1.80
N GLU A 19 -13.24 7.04 -1.90
CA GLU A 19 -13.22 5.64 -1.44
C GLU A 19 -11.81 5.22 -1.04
N PHE A 20 -11.72 4.24 -0.12
CA PHE A 20 -10.46 3.57 0.21
C PHE A 20 -10.71 2.08 0.49
N ARG A 21 -9.67 1.28 0.33
CA ARG A 21 -9.67 -0.14 0.71
C ARG A 21 -8.30 -0.58 1.20
N HIS A 22 -8.28 -1.55 2.12
CA HIS A 22 -7.06 -2.30 2.40
C HIS A 22 -6.86 -3.36 1.31
N ILE A 23 -5.62 -3.50 0.84
CA ILE A 23 -5.25 -4.45 -0.21
C ILE A 23 -3.98 -5.18 0.23
N ARG A 24 -3.89 -6.49 -0.06
CA ARG A 24 -2.65 -7.23 0.18
C ARG A 24 -1.60 -6.79 -0.84
N PRO A 25 -0.30 -6.75 -0.47
CA PRO A 25 0.75 -6.33 -1.40
C PRO A 25 0.74 -7.08 -2.73
N GLU A 26 0.52 -8.40 -2.71
CA GLU A 26 0.52 -9.25 -3.91
C GLU A 26 -0.66 -8.92 -4.84
N GLN A 27 -1.81 -8.52 -4.27
CA GLN A 27 -2.96 -8.07 -5.05
C GLN A 27 -2.70 -6.70 -5.67
N LEU A 28 -1.93 -5.84 -5.00
CA LEU A 28 -1.53 -4.55 -5.55
C LEU A 28 -0.52 -4.73 -6.68
N ASP A 29 0.45 -5.65 -6.55
CA ASP A 29 1.36 -6.00 -7.65
C ASP A 29 0.58 -6.43 -8.91
N GLN A 30 -0.35 -7.38 -8.76
CA GLN A 30 -1.17 -7.84 -9.88
C GLN A 30 -2.01 -6.72 -10.49
N ALA A 31 -2.54 -5.81 -9.67
CA ALA A 31 -3.31 -4.68 -10.17
C ALA A 31 -2.44 -3.70 -10.96
N MET A 32 -1.22 -3.42 -10.50
CA MET A 32 -0.26 -2.56 -11.19
C MET A 32 0.14 -3.13 -12.56
N ASP A 33 0.30 -4.45 -12.66
CA ASP A 33 0.65 -5.12 -13.91
C ASP A 33 -0.52 -5.23 -14.88
N SER A 34 -1.70 -5.60 -14.38
CA SER A 34 -2.87 -5.84 -15.24
C SER A 34 -3.59 -4.56 -15.68
N GLN A 35 -3.55 -3.52 -14.86
CA GLN A 35 -4.34 -2.30 -15.07
C GLN A 35 -3.55 -1.03 -14.67
N PRO A 36 -2.34 -0.80 -15.24
CA PRO A 36 -1.47 0.31 -14.84
C PRO A 36 -2.13 1.69 -15.02
N GLY A 37 -3.04 1.82 -15.98
CA GLY A 37 -3.76 3.08 -16.26
C GLY A 37 -4.75 3.51 -15.17
N LYS A 38 -5.08 2.64 -14.21
CA LYS A 38 -5.94 2.99 -13.06
C LYS A 38 -5.20 3.71 -11.94
N PHE A 39 -3.87 3.78 -12.03
CA PHE A 39 -3.02 4.33 -10.98
C PHE A 39 -2.33 5.61 -11.48
N THR A 40 -2.18 6.57 -10.57
CA THR A 40 -1.43 7.78 -10.88
C THR A 40 0.03 7.40 -11.18
N PRO A 41 0.73 8.13 -12.08
CA PRO A 41 2.12 7.85 -12.40
C PRO A 41 3.03 7.83 -11.17
N TRP A 42 2.83 8.79 -10.25
CA TRP A 42 3.59 8.86 -9.00
C TRP A 42 3.40 7.62 -8.12
N PHE A 43 2.16 7.14 -7.98
CA PHE A 43 1.87 5.96 -7.15
C PHE A 43 2.54 4.69 -7.71
N ARG A 44 2.60 4.53 -9.04
CA ARG A 44 3.33 3.42 -9.67
C ARG A 44 4.83 3.49 -9.40
N MET A 45 5.44 4.65 -9.60
CA MET A 45 6.87 4.87 -9.34
C MET A 45 7.22 4.58 -7.87
N GLU A 46 6.39 5.05 -6.94
CA GLU A 46 6.61 4.85 -5.52
C GLU A 46 6.42 3.38 -5.11
N TRP A 47 5.41 2.68 -5.66
CA TRP A 47 5.22 1.25 -5.41
C TRP A 47 6.42 0.43 -5.87
N GLU A 48 6.95 0.69 -7.08
CA GLU A 48 8.17 0.05 -7.54
C GLU A 48 9.36 0.31 -6.62
N ARG A 49 9.51 1.55 -6.13
CA ARG A 49 10.57 1.91 -5.19
C ARG A 49 10.42 1.19 -3.86
N ILE A 50 9.20 1.09 -3.33
CA ILE A 50 8.88 0.32 -2.11
C ILE A 50 9.31 -1.13 -2.30
N ARG A 51 8.90 -1.77 -3.39
CA ARG A 51 9.20 -3.19 -3.66
C ARG A 51 10.70 -3.44 -3.86
N LYS A 52 11.41 -2.54 -4.55
CA LYS A 52 12.85 -2.72 -4.86
C LYS A 52 13.77 -2.34 -3.70
N GLN A 53 13.45 -1.30 -2.92
CA GLN A 53 14.39 -0.69 -1.96
C GLN A 53 13.97 -0.86 -0.50
N TYR A 54 12.66 -0.91 -0.21
CA TYR A 54 12.15 -0.84 1.17
C TYR A 54 11.37 -2.08 1.60
N TRP A 55 11.21 -3.08 0.73
CA TRP A 55 10.43 -4.28 1.00
C TRP A 55 10.83 -5.02 2.28
N PRO A 56 12.13 -5.20 2.61
CA PRO A 56 12.52 -5.84 3.87
C PRO A 56 11.95 -5.14 5.12
N HIS A 57 11.85 -3.81 5.08
CA HIS A 57 11.28 -3.03 6.18
C HIS A 57 9.76 -3.20 6.25
N VAL A 58 9.07 -3.13 5.10
CA VAL A 58 7.62 -3.37 5.01
C VAL A 58 7.27 -4.76 5.53
N GLU A 59 8.02 -5.78 5.11
CA GLU A 59 7.78 -7.16 5.50
C GLU A 59 7.97 -7.37 7.01
N SER A 60 8.96 -6.73 7.62
CA SER A 60 9.13 -6.72 9.07
C SER A 60 7.87 -6.19 9.78
N PHE A 61 7.32 -5.05 9.35
CA PHE A 61 6.09 -4.50 9.94
C PHE A 61 4.87 -5.41 9.76
N ILE A 62 4.73 -6.07 8.61
CA ILE A 62 3.62 -7.00 8.35
C ILE A 62 3.73 -8.24 9.24
N LYS A 63 4.92 -8.85 9.33
CA LYS A 63 5.17 -10.05 10.13
C LYS A 63 4.93 -9.82 11.62
N HIS A 64 5.34 -8.66 12.15
CA HIS A 64 5.13 -8.32 13.55
C HIS A 64 3.65 -8.14 13.94
N ARG A 65 2.71 -8.07 12.97
CA ARG A 65 1.26 -8.04 13.23
C ARG A 65 0.55 -9.39 13.18
N GLN A 66 1.17 -10.45 12.67
CA GLN A 66 0.55 -11.78 12.60
C GLN A 66 0.77 -12.62 13.87
N ILE A 67 1.50 -12.09 14.86
CA ILE A 67 1.72 -12.71 16.16
C ILE A 67 0.96 -11.89 17.21
N SER A 68 -0.34 -12.15 17.37
CA SER A 68 -1.18 -11.76 18.51
C SER A 68 -2.43 -12.63 18.52
#